data_AF-A0A8F5ZHF2-F1
#
_entry.id   AF-A0A8F5ZHF2-F1
#
_cell.length_a   1.000
_cell.length_b   1.000
_cell.length_c   1.000
_cell.angle_alpha   90.00
_cell.angle_beta   90.00
_cell.angle_gamma   90.00
#
_symmetry.space_group_name_H-M   'P 1'
#
loop_
_entity.id
_entity.type
_entity.pdbx_description
1 polymer ?
#
loop_
_entity_poly.entity_id
_entity_poly.type
_entity_poly.pdbx_seq_one_letter_code
_entity_poly.pdbx_strand_id
1 'polypeptide(L)'
;MTKIKSPDEIMAEYLLKGGKMLSKTCPVCHSPLFEYKGETLCVVCQEEQVARSHHEQQPTTVPLPTSRPVLSQQVPVAPGGLEDEFSLTLRALLIQAREEQDSTRILTLMESVKKGAEAYALLLYGYGRRDNS
;
A
#
# COMPACT_ATOMS: atom_id res chain seq x y z
N MET A 1 22.66 4.26 7.07
CA MET A 1 21.58 4.00 6.10
C MET A 1 20.99 2.63 6.36
N THR A 2 19.74 2.53 6.81
CA THR A 2 18.99 1.28 6.75
C THR A 2 18.76 0.96 5.28
N LYS A 3 19.37 -0.12 4.78
CA LYS A 3 19.25 -0.55 3.38
C LYS A 3 17.81 -0.99 3.15
N ILE A 4 17.06 -0.27 2.32
CA ILE A 4 15.74 -0.70 1.86
C ILE A 4 15.98 -1.89 0.93
N LYS A 5 15.49 -3.07 1.32
CA LYS A 5 15.58 -4.29 0.50
C LYS A 5 14.52 -4.23 -0.60
N SER A 6 14.85 -4.73 -1.79
CA SER A 6 13.85 -4.87 -2.84
C SER A 6 12.85 -5.98 -2.51
N PRO A 7 11.63 -5.96 -3.07
CA PRO A 7 10.66 -7.04 -2.88
C PRO A 7 11.22 -8.42 -3.23
N ASP A 8 12.02 -8.51 -4.28
CA ASP A 8 12.65 -9.76 -4.73
C ASP A 8 13.70 -10.27 -3.73
N GLU A 9 14.50 -9.38 -3.15
CA GLU A 9 15.46 -9.73 -2.09
C GLU A 9 14.74 -10.28 -0.85
N ILE A 10 13.64 -9.63 -0.43
CA ILE A 10 12.83 -10.07 0.72
C ILE A 10 12.22 -11.45 0.46
N MET A 11 11.62 -11.65 -0.72
CA MET A 11 11.02 -12.93 -1.09
C MET A 11 12.06 -14.06 -1.14
N ALA A 12 13.24 -13.80 -1.72
CA ALA A 12 14.32 -14.78 -1.77
C ALA A 12 14.78 -15.20 -0.37
N GLU A 13 14.95 -14.24 0.56
CA GLU A 13 15.31 -14.54 1.95
C GLU A 13 14.28 -15.43 2.64
N TYR A 14 12.99 -15.20 2.41
CA TYR A 14 11.92 -16.01 3.01
C TYR A 14 11.86 -17.42 2.44
N LEU A 15 12.15 -17.61 1.14
CA LEU A 15 12.30 -18.94 0.56
C LEU A 15 13.48 -19.70 1.21
N LEU A 16 14.62 -19.03 1.40
CA LEU A 16 15.80 -19.63 2.05
C LEU A 16 15.54 -20.01 3.52
N LYS A 17 14.65 -19.29 4.21
CA LYS A 17 14.20 -19.60 5.58
C LYS A 17 13.17 -20.75 5.62
N GLY A 18 12.81 -21.34 4.47
CA GLY A 18 11.83 -22.42 4.37
C GLY A 18 10.39 -21.95 4.21
N GLY A 19 10.17 -20.68 3.86
CA GLY A 19 8.86 -20.18 3.45
C GLY A 19 8.45 -20.73 2.10
N LYS A 20 7.14 -20.93 1.90
CA LYS A 20 6.55 -21.42 0.66
C LYS A 20 5.76 -20.32 -0.01
N MET A 21 6.10 -19.98 -1.24
CA MET A 21 5.32 -19.05 -2.05
C MET A 21 3.99 -19.71 -2.47
N LEU A 22 2.89 -18.98 -2.33
CA LEU A 22 1.54 -19.39 -2.70
C LEU A 22 1.14 -18.73 -4.03
N SER A 23 0.20 -19.34 -4.76
CA SER A 23 -0.35 -18.76 -6.00
C SER A 23 -1.29 -17.58 -5.77
N LYS A 24 -1.60 -17.24 -4.52
CA LYS A 24 -2.40 -16.08 -4.13
C LYS A 24 -1.49 -14.85 -4.03
N THR A 25 -1.98 -13.68 -4.40
CA THR A 25 -1.24 -12.41 -4.32
C THR A 25 -1.78 -11.53 -3.19
N CYS A 26 -0.92 -10.67 -2.65
CA CYS A 26 -1.29 -9.68 -1.65
C CYS A 26 -2.18 -8.60 -2.31
N PRO A 27 -3.33 -8.22 -1.71
CA PRO A 27 -4.18 -7.16 -2.28
C PRO A 27 -3.57 -5.75 -2.15
N VAL A 28 -2.51 -5.57 -1.36
CA VAL A 28 -1.88 -4.27 -1.09
C VAL A 28 -0.73 -4.00 -2.05
N CYS A 29 0.25 -4.91 -2.13
CA CYS A 29 1.47 -4.73 -2.93
C CYS A 29 1.53 -5.63 -4.17
N HIS A 30 0.52 -6.50 -4.37
CA HIS A 30 0.43 -7.46 -5.47
C HIS A 30 1.53 -8.54 -5.54
N SER A 31 2.46 -8.58 -4.58
CA SER A 31 3.44 -9.66 -4.45
C SER A 31 2.76 -10.98 -4.03
N PRO A 32 3.31 -12.15 -4.39
CA PRO A 32 2.81 -13.44 -3.92
C PRO A 32 2.75 -13.54 -2.39
N LEU A 33 1.71 -14.18 -1.87
CA LEU A 33 1.61 -14.54 -0.46
C LEU A 33 2.53 -15.71 -0.15
N PHE A 34 3.00 -15.78 1.10
CA PHE A 34 3.87 -16.84 1.59
C PHE A 34 3.20 -17.58 2.73
N GLU A 35 3.43 -18.89 2.81
CA GLU A 35 3.22 -19.69 3.98
C GLU A 35 4.56 -19.84 4.72
N TYR A 36 4.66 -19.31 5.93
CA TYR A 36 5.87 -19.40 6.75
C TYR A 36 5.47 -19.74 8.18
N LYS A 37 6.06 -20.80 8.74
CA LYS A 37 5.71 -21.36 10.06
C LYS A 37 4.21 -21.69 10.22
N GLY A 38 3.53 -22.08 9.13
CA GLY A 38 2.11 -22.43 9.13
C GLY A 38 1.15 -21.24 9.04
N GLU A 39 1.66 -20.02 8.94
CA GLU A 39 0.86 -18.81 8.75
C GLU A 39 0.98 -18.32 7.31
N THR A 40 -0.12 -17.80 6.76
CA THR A 40 -0.12 -17.15 5.43
C THR A 40 -0.01 -15.64 5.58
N LEU A 41 1.04 -15.04 5.02
CA LEU A 41 1.34 -13.61 5.16
C LEU A 41 2.01 -13.02 3.90
N CYS A 42 1.98 -11.69 3.80
CA CYS A 42 2.76 -10.96 2.80
C CYS A 42 4.10 -10.52 3.41
N VAL A 43 5.19 -11.15 2.97
CA VAL A 43 6.55 -10.90 3.50
C VAL A 43 7.07 -9.51 3.15
N VAL A 44 6.63 -8.93 2.02
CA VAL A 44 7.03 -7.58 1.58
C VAL A 44 6.42 -6.51 2.48
N CYS A 45 5.09 -6.51 2.64
CA CYS A 45 4.41 -5.54 3.50
C CYS A 45 4.86 -5.63 4.96
N GLN A 46 5.15 -6.84 5.46
CA GLN A 46 5.64 -7.00 6.83
C GLN A 46 7.03 -6.38 7.01
N GLU A 47 7.96 -6.59 6.08
CA GLU A 47 9.29 -5.99 6.14
C GLU A 47 9.22 -4.45 6.03
N GLU A 48 8.33 -3.92 5.18
CA GLU A 48 8.08 -2.47 5.08
C GLU A 48 7.52 -1.88 6.37
N GLN A 49 6.61 -2.59 7.06
CA GLN A 49 6.09 -2.16 8.36
C GLN A 49 7.19 -2.16 9.42
N VAL A 50 8.01 -3.22 9.47
CA VAL A 50 9.16 -3.31 10.39
C VAL A 50 10.12 -2.14 10.14
N ALA A 51 10.47 -1.88 8.88
CA ALA A 51 11.35 -0.77 8.50
C ALA A 51 10.80 0.61 8.93
N ARG A 52 9.47 0.80 8.87
CA ARG A 52 8.81 2.04 9.34
C ARG A 52 8.76 2.14 10.86
N SER A 53 8.50 1.04 11.56
CA SER A 53 8.45 1.02 13.04
C SER A 53 9.82 1.19 13.72
N HIS A 54 10.93 1.01 13.00
CA HIS A 54 12.27 1.34 13.52
C HIS A 54 12.58 2.85 13.54
N HIS A 55 11.70 3.71 13.04
CA HIS A 55 11.87 5.18 13.11
C HIS A 55 11.07 5.85 14.23
N GLU A 56 10.26 5.10 14.99
CA GLU A 56 9.51 5.65 16.12
C GLU A 56 9.62 4.69 17.31
N GLN A 57 10.64 4.89 18.12
CA GLN A 57 10.73 4.26 19.43
C GLN A 57 9.63 4.83 20.33
N GLN A 58 8.55 4.07 20.54
CA GLN A 58 7.97 4.00 21.87
C GLN A 58 7.56 2.54 22.20
N PRO A 59 8.15 1.94 23.24
CA PRO A 59 7.88 0.57 23.62
C PRO A 59 6.60 0.50 24.45
N THR A 60 5.65 -0.33 24.03
CA THR A 60 4.79 -1.01 25.00
C THR A 60 4.69 -2.49 24.65
N THR A 61 5.18 -3.24 25.61
CA THR A 61 5.42 -4.66 25.71
C THR A 61 4.14 -5.48 25.91
N VAL A 62 4.08 -6.59 25.16
CA VAL A 62 3.48 -7.93 25.41
C VAL A 62 1.95 -8.17 25.43
N PRO A 63 1.51 -9.39 25.05
CA PRO A 63 0.34 -9.66 24.21
C PRO A 63 -0.78 -10.43 24.94
N LEU A 64 -1.96 -10.53 24.33
CA LEU A 64 -2.84 -11.70 24.48
C LEU A 64 -3.78 -11.83 23.27
N PRO A 65 -4.03 -13.06 22.76
CA PRO A 65 -4.85 -13.27 21.58
C PRO A 65 -6.31 -13.24 22.01
N THR A 66 -7.00 -12.17 21.69
CA THR A 66 -8.46 -12.20 21.62
C THR A 66 -8.81 -12.23 20.16
N SER A 67 -9.17 -13.43 19.68
CA SER A 67 -9.98 -13.64 18.49
C SER A 67 -11.24 -12.79 18.61
N ARG A 68 -11.16 -11.53 18.22
CA ARG A 68 -12.35 -10.76 17.89
C ARG A 68 -12.88 -11.38 16.59
N PRO A 69 -14.16 -11.78 16.54
CA PRO A 69 -14.75 -12.14 15.27
C PRO A 69 -14.56 -10.91 14.38
N VAL A 70 -13.94 -11.15 13.22
CA VAL A 70 -13.90 -10.19 12.13
C VAL A 70 -15.35 -9.96 11.76
N LEU A 71 -15.98 -9.01 12.45
CA LEU A 71 -17.14 -8.34 11.91
C LEU A 71 -16.57 -7.66 10.68
N SER A 72 -16.87 -8.28 9.55
CA SER A 72 -16.65 -7.76 8.21
C SER A 72 -16.90 -6.26 8.29
N GLN A 73 -15.82 -5.49 8.31
CA GLN A 73 -15.88 -4.08 7.97
C GLN A 73 -16.23 -4.12 6.50
N GLN A 74 -17.54 -4.20 6.23
CA GLN A 74 -18.10 -3.73 4.99
C GLN A 74 -17.64 -2.28 4.94
N VAL A 75 -16.53 -2.06 4.24
CA VAL A 75 -16.16 -0.73 3.76
C VAL A 75 -17.44 -0.23 3.12
N PRO A 76 -18.05 0.87 3.60
CA PRO A 76 -19.18 1.44 2.92
C PRO A 76 -18.68 1.75 1.52
N VAL A 77 -19.11 0.94 0.55
CA VAL A 77 -18.85 1.22 -0.86
C VAL A 77 -19.54 2.55 -1.08
N ALA A 78 -18.75 3.62 -1.13
CA ALA A 78 -19.30 4.94 -1.39
C ALA A 78 -20.11 4.84 -2.69
N PRO A 79 -21.22 5.56 -2.81
CA PRO A 79 -22.11 5.47 -3.98
C PRO A 79 -21.48 6.02 -5.29
N GLY A 80 -20.16 6.14 -5.36
CA GLY A 80 -19.40 6.68 -6.48
C GLY A 80 -18.51 5.64 -7.15
N GLY A 81 -18.29 5.81 -8.45
CA GLY A 81 -17.36 4.99 -9.21
C GLY A 81 -15.89 5.31 -8.86
N LEU A 82 -14.97 4.66 -9.56
CA LEU A 82 -13.53 4.93 -9.43
C LEU A 82 -13.17 6.41 -9.59
N GLU A 83 -13.87 7.12 -10.49
CA GLU A 83 -13.68 8.55 -10.73
C GLU A 83 -14.06 9.43 -9.54
N ASP A 84 -15.13 9.10 -8.84
CA ASP A 84 -15.58 9.84 -7.66
C ASP A 84 -14.59 9.66 -6.51
N GLU A 85 -14.17 8.42 -6.24
CA GLU A 85 -13.15 8.09 -5.25
C GLU A 85 -11.81 8.78 -5.55
N PHE A 86 -11.42 8.78 -6.81
CA PHE A 86 -10.21 9.44 -7.26
C PHE A 86 -10.29 10.96 -7.09
N SER A 87 -11.41 11.57 -7.48
CA SER A 87 -11.66 13.01 -7.31
C SER A 87 -11.68 13.43 -5.84
N LEU A 88 -12.30 12.63 -4.97
CA LEU A 88 -12.29 12.85 -3.52
C LEU A 88 -10.87 12.79 -2.95
N THR A 89 -10.07 11.82 -3.40
CA THR A 89 -8.67 11.67 -2.97
C THR A 89 -7.82 12.87 -3.39
N LEU A 90 -7.91 13.31 -4.65
CA LEU A 90 -7.20 14.50 -5.10
C LEU A 90 -7.60 15.75 -4.31
N ARG A 91 -8.90 15.91 -4.04
CA ARG A 91 -9.40 17.02 -3.21
C ARG A 91 -8.82 16.98 -1.79
N ALA A 92 -8.75 15.81 -1.17
CA ALA A 92 -8.17 15.65 0.17
C ALA A 92 -6.68 16.03 0.20
N LEU A 93 -5.90 15.57 -0.78
CA LEU A 93 -4.47 15.90 -0.89
C LEU A 93 -4.23 17.40 -1.08
N LEU A 94 -5.05 18.07 -1.90
CA LEU A 94 -4.96 19.51 -2.12
C LEU A 94 -5.33 20.32 -0.87
N ILE A 95 -6.36 19.90 -0.12
CA ILE A 95 -6.72 20.53 1.16
C ILE A 95 -5.57 20.39 2.15
N GLN A 96 -4.99 19.19 2.25
CA GLN A 96 -3.85 18.94 3.14
C GLN A 96 -2.64 19.80 2.76
N ALA A 97 -2.32 19.92 1.47
CA ALA A 97 -1.21 20.75 1.01
C ALA A 97 -1.41 22.25 1.33
N ARG A 98 -2.67 22.72 1.35
CA ARG A 98 -2.99 24.13 1.68
C ARG A 98 -2.75 24.45 3.15
N GLU A 99 -3.00 23.51 4.04
CA GLU A 99 -2.90 23.69 5.49
C GLU A 99 -1.53 23.29 6.06
N GLU A 100 -0.70 22.65 5.23
CA GLU A 100 0.65 22.22 5.56
C GLU A 100 1.62 23.41 5.66
N GLN A 101 2.51 23.38 6.65
CA GLN A 101 3.52 24.42 6.87
C GLN A 101 4.93 23.96 6.46
N ASP A 102 5.17 22.65 6.45
CA ASP A 102 6.44 22.08 6.03
C ASP A 102 6.56 22.06 4.50
N SER A 103 7.56 22.75 3.95
CA SER A 103 7.77 22.89 2.51
C SER A 103 8.11 21.56 1.82
N THR A 104 8.77 20.63 2.49
CA THR A 104 9.11 19.30 1.94
C THR A 104 7.85 18.44 1.83
N ARG A 105 6.98 18.53 2.83
CA ARG A 105 5.68 17.84 2.82
C ARG A 105 4.75 18.41 1.75
N ILE A 106 4.70 19.74 1.59
CA ILE A 106 3.96 20.38 0.50
C ILE A 106 4.43 19.85 -0.87
N LEU A 107 5.75 19.80 -1.11
CA LEU A 107 6.30 19.28 -2.37
C LEU A 107 5.90 17.81 -2.58
N THR A 108 5.97 16.98 -1.55
CA THR A 108 5.60 15.57 -1.62
C THR A 108 4.11 15.39 -1.96
N LEU A 109 3.23 16.19 -1.34
CA LEU A 109 1.79 16.19 -1.62
C LEU A 109 1.51 16.61 -3.05
N MET A 110 2.14 17.69 -3.52
CA MET A 110 1.98 18.18 -4.89
C MET A 110 2.52 17.18 -5.93
N GLU A 111 3.63 16.49 -5.65
CA GLU A 111 4.14 15.43 -6.51
C GLU A 111 3.17 14.24 -6.58
N SER A 112 2.55 13.89 -5.46
CA SER A 112 1.53 12.83 -5.39
C SER A 112 0.29 13.19 -6.21
N VAL A 113 -0.18 14.44 -6.12
CA VAL A 113 -1.29 14.97 -6.93
C VAL A 113 -0.96 14.90 -8.42
N LYS A 114 0.25 15.33 -8.82
CA LYS A 114 0.70 15.28 -10.21
C LYS A 114 0.70 13.85 -10.75
N LYS A 115 1.32 12.90 -10.03
CA LYS A 115 1.39 11.48 -10.44
C LYS A 115 -0.01 10.87 -10.55
N GLY A 116 -0.90 11.19 -9.63
CA GLY A 116 -2.30 10.80 -9.71
C GLY A 116 -2.95 11.29 -11.01
N ALA A 117 -2.86 12.59 -11.29
CA ALA A 117 -3.47 13.18 -12.49
C ALA A 117 -2.91 12.58 -13.79
N GLU A 118 -1.60 12.32 -13.85
CA GLU A 118 -0.97 11.64 -14.99
C GLU A 118 -1.50 10.22 -15.17
N ALA A 119 -1.60 9.43 -14.09
CA ALA A 119 -2.14 8.08 -14.13
C ALA A 119 -3.61 8.07 -14.58
N TYR A 120 -4.42 9.02 -14.10
CA TYR A 120 -5.82 9.15 -14.50
C TYR A 120 -5.96 9.54 -15.98
N ALA A 121 -5.13 10.48 -16.45
CA ALA A 121 -5.07 10.82 -17.87
C ALA A 121 -4.69 9.60 -18.73
N LEU A 122 -3.73 8.78 -18.30
CA LEU A 122 -3.38 7.54 -19.01
C LEU A 122 -4.56 6.55 -19.07
N LEU A 123 -5.37 6.45 -18.02
CA LEU A 123 -6.58 5.62 -18.04
C LEU A 123 -7.61 6.14 -19.04
N LEU A 124 -7.84 7.46 -19.07
CA LEU A 124 -8.79 8.08 -20.00
C LEU A 124 -8.31 8.03 -21.47
N TYR A 125 -7.07 8.40 -21.75
CA TYR A 125 -6.51 8.41 -23.10
C TYR A 125 -6.07 7.02 -23.60
N GLY A 126 -5.73 6.11 -22.69
CA GLY A 126 -5.33 4.72 -23.00
C GLY A 126 -6.51 3.83 -23.38
N TYR A 127 -7.72 4.14 -22.92
CA TYR A 127 -8.94 3.45 -23.37
C TYR A 127 -9.33 3.82 -24.82
N GLY A 128 -8.96 5.00 -25.31
CA GLY A 128 -9.34 5.48 -26.65
C GLY A 128 -8.52 4.94 -27.83
N ARG A 129 -7.58 4.01 -27.61
CA ARG A 129 -6.68 3.50 -28.66
C ARG A 129 -6.79 2.00 -28.95
N ARG A 130 -7.66 1.26 -28.27
CA ARG A 130 -7.84 -0.19 -28.49
C ARG A 130 -8.95 -0.54 -29.48
N ASP A 131 -9.72 0.44 -29.95
CA ASP A 131 -10.93 0.17 -30.74
C ASP A 131 -10.75 0.44 -32.24
N ASN A 132 -9.55 0.79 -32.71
CA ASN A 132 -9.34 1.05 -34.14
C ASN A 132 -7.90 0.81 -34.60
N SER A 133 -7.51 -0.45 -34.78
CA SER A 133 -6.64 -1.01 -35.85
C SER A 133 -6.16 -2.42 -35.50
#